data_AF-S3AX06-F1
#
_entry.id   AF-S3AX06-F1
#
_cell.length_a   1.000
_cell.length_b   1.000
_cell.length_c   1.000
_cell.angle_alpha   90.00
_cell.angle_beta   90.00
_cell.angle_gamma   90.00
#
_symmetry.space_group_name_H-M   'P 1'
#
loop_
_entity.id
_entity.type
_entity.pdbx_description
1 polymer ?
#
loop_
_entity_poly.entity_id
_entity_poly.type
_entity_poly.pdbx_seq_one_letter_code
_entity_poly.pdbx_strand_id
1 'polypeptide(L)'
;MIRLVTAKRLDEMTAERERLRADLAAALEGQKQAAEREFAVQQERGRERVTARHEVESVRWSLDIARADADALRTEVAQLEEKLSAAQAGPERVVVLTRRGEIHSVHLTVEAAYAEAARHGAPATGWRTTPGGKPLADSPWRATPVTVRAERPRGEAV
;
A
#
# COMPACT_ATOMS: atom_id res chain seq x y z
N MET A 1 59.45 82.63 -16.36
CA MET A 1 58.07 82.29 -15.95
C MET A 1 57.56 80.97 -16.55
N ILE A 2 57.83 80.65 -17.82
CA ILE A 2 57.34 79.44 -18.53
C ILE A 2 57.76 78.10 -17.87
N ARG A 3 58.99 77.97 -17.36
CA ARG A 3 59.52 76.71 -16.78
C ARG A 3 58.82 76.25 -15.49
N LEU A 4 58.31 77.18 -14.70
CA LEU A 4 57.63 76.89 -13.43
C LEU A 4 56.22 76.33 -13.67
N VAL A 5 55.55 76.81 -14.73
CA VAL A 5 54.22 76.35 -15.16
C VAL A 5 54.30 74.93 -15.74
N THR A 6 55.37 74.59 -16.46
CA THR A 6 55.58 73.24 -17.00
C THR A 6 55.90 72.19 -15.93
N ALA A 7 56.66 72.54 -14.89
CA ALA A 7 56.97 71.63 -13.79
C ALA A 7 55.71 71.29 -12.98
N LYS A 8 54.95 72.31 -12.56
CA LYS A 8 53.69 72.14 -11.83
C LYS A 8 52.69 71.27 -12.59
N ARG A 9 52.55 71.51 -13.90
CA ARG A 9 51.65 70.72 -14.76
C ARG A 9 52.11 69.27 -14.91
N LEU A 10 53.41 69.01 -14.94
CA LEU A 10 53.94 67.65 -14.97
C LEU A 10 53.69 66.91 -13.65
N ASP A 11 53.84 67.59 -12.51
CA ASP A 11 53.53 67.05 -11.19
C ASP A 11 52.03 66.74 -11.05
N GLU A 12 51.16 67.64 -11.51
CA GLU A 12 49.71 67.43 -11.55
C GLU A 12 49.33 66.20 -12.40
N MET A 13 49.91 66.07 -13.60
CA MET A 13 49.69 64.90 -14.47
C MET A 13 50.22 63.59 -13.87
N THR A 14 51.34 63.65 -13.15
CA THR A 14 51.90 62.48 -12.48
C THR A 14 51.01 62.05 -11.32
N ALA A 15 50.54 63.00 -10.51
CA ALA A 15 49.58 62.74 -9.43
C ALA A 15 48.26 62.19 -9.97
N GLU A 16 47.74 62.74 -11.06
CA GLU A 16 46.52 62.22 -11.71
C GLU A 16 46.73 60.80 -12.25
N ARG A 17 47.89 60.50 -12.85
CA ARG A 17 48.20 59.16 -13.33
C ARG A 17 48.27 58.14 -12.18
N GLU A 18 48.92 58.48 -11.07
CA GLU A 18 48.99 57.59 -9.91
C GLU A 18 47.62 57.39 -9.26
N ARG A 19 46.78 58.44 -9.23
CA ARG A 19 45.39 58.33 -8.79
C ARG A 19 44.59 57.39 -9.69
N LEU A 20 44.64 57.56 -11.00
CA LEU A 20 43.93 56.71 -11.96
C LEU A 20 44.41 55.24 -11.89
N ARG A 21 45.70 55.01 -11.63
CA ARG A 21 46.25 53.66 -11.40
C ARG A 21 45.71 53.05 -10.11
N ALA A 22 45.65 53.82 -9.03
CA ALA A 22 45.08 53.36 -7.77
C ALA A 22 43.58 53.05 -7.92
N ASP A 23 42.82 53.91 -8.60
CA ASP A 23 41.39 53.72 -8.87
C ASP A 23 41.15 52.48 -9.74
N LEU A 24 41.96 52.28 -10.79
CA LEU A 24 41.89 51.07 -11.62
C LEU A 24 42.23 49.81 -10.83
N ALA A 25 43.26 49.84 -10.00
CA ALA A 25 43.64 48.70 -9.15
C ALA A 25 42.51 48.35 -8.17
N ALA A 26 41.90 49.36 -7.54
CA ALA A 26 40.76 49.18 -6.64
C ALA A 26 39.53 48.62 -7.38
N ALA A 27 39.25 49.11 -8.59
CA ALA A 27 38.14 48.62 -9.40
C ALA A 27 38.34 47.15 -9.83
N LEU A 28 39.55 46.78 -10.26
CA LEU A 28 39.88 45.40 -10.64
C LEU A 28 39.79 44.46 -9.45
N GLU A 29 40.25 44.89 -8.28
CA GLU A 29 40.16 44.10 -7.06
C GLU A 29 38.68 43.93 -6.63
N GLY A 30 37.90 45.00 -6.70
CA GLY A 30 36.45 44.94 -6.45
C GLY A 30 35.72 43.98 -7.40
N GLN A 31 36.10 43.96 -8.69
CA GLN A 31 35.55 43.01 -9.66
C GLN A 31 35.93 41.57 -9.36
N LYS A 32 37.18 41.30 -8.99
CA LYS A 32 37.62 39.94 -8.60
C LYS A 32 36.83 39.45 -7.38
N GLN A 33 36.71 40.27 -6.35
CA GLN A 33 35.96 39.93 -5.14
C GLN A 33 34.46 39.74 -5.42
N ALA A 34 33.89 40.47 -6.37
CA ALA A 34 32.51 40.24 -6.81
C ALA A 34 32.37 38.89 -7.53
N ALA A 35 33.25 38.59 -8.49
CA ALA A 35 33.25 37.33 -9.22
C ALA A 35 33.46 36.11 -8.31
N GLU A 36 34.34 36.21 -7.32
CA GLU A 36 34.58 35.15 -6.33
C GLU A 36 33.34 34.90 -5.46
N ARG A 37 32.66 35.96 -5.01
CA ARG A 37 31.41 35.85 -4.24
C ARG A 37 30.30 35.21 -5.07
N GLU A 38 30.15 35.63 -6.32
CA GLU A 38 29.16 35.04 -7.23
C GLU A 38 29.44 33.56 -7.47
N PHE A 39 30.70 33.19 -7.71
CA PHE A 39 31.11 31.80 -7.90
C PHE A 39 30.83 30.94 -6.65
N ALA A 40 31.11 31.48 -5.46
CA ALA A 40 30.80 30.81 -4.20
C ALA A 40 29.30 30.55 -4.04
N VAL A 41 28.46 31.55 -4.30
CA VAL A 41 26.99 31.41 -4.25
C VAL A 41 26.49 30.39 -5.28
N GLN A 42 27.05 30.37 -6.49
CA GLN A 42 26.66 29.38 -7.51
C GLN A 42 27.08 27.96 -7.12
N GLN A 43 28.24 27.80 -6.48
CA GLN A 43 28.66 26.50 -5.95
C GLN A 43 27.73 26.01 -4.85
N GLU A 44 27.36 26.86 -3.91
CA GLU A 44 26.45 26.52 -2.81
C GLU A 44 25.08 26.09 -3.35
N ARG A 45 24.50 26.90 -4.25
CA ARG A 45 23.25 26.54 -4.95
C ARG A 45 23.35 25.25 -5.74
N GLY A 46 24.50 24.98 -6.35
CA GLY A 46 24.77 23.72 -7.03
C GLY A 46 24.70 22.52 -6.09
N ARG A 47 25.32 22.64 -4.91
CA ARG A 47 25.29 21.60 -3.87
C ARG A 47 23.88 21.41 -3.32
N GLU A 48 23.17 22.48 -3.00
CA GLU A 48 21.78 22.44 -2.55
C GLU A 48 20.87 21.73 -3.55
N ARG A 49 21.00 22.05 -4.85
CA ARG A 49 20.23 21.39 -5.92
C ARG A 49 20.52 19.90 -6.01
N VAL A 50 21.79 19.51 -5.86
CA VAL A 50 22.17 18.10 -5.86
C VAL A 50 21.55 17.40 -4.66
N THR A 51 21.66 17.95 -3.46
CA THR A 51 21.05 17.39 -2.24
C THR A 51 19.53 17.27 -2.38
N ALA A 52 18.86 18.35 -2.77
CA ALA A 52 17.41 18.37 -2.96
C ALA A 52 16.97 17.33 -4.01
N ARG A 53 17.75 17.14 -5.07
CA ARG A 53 17.46 16.10 -6.08
C ARG A 53 17.54 14.70 -5.49
N HIS A 54 18.58 14.40 -4.69
CA HIS A 54 18.70 13.10 -4.03
C HIS A 54 17.56 12.86 -3.04
N GLU A 55 17.14 13.89 -2.29
CA GLU A 55 15.98 13.81 -1.39
C GLU A 55 14.69 13.51 -2.16
N VAL A 56 14.43 14.22 -3.26
CA VAL A 56 13.26 13.98 -4.12
C VAL A 56 13.27 12.56 -4.71
N GLU A 57 14.42 12.09 -5.19
CA GLU A 57 14.57 10.74 -5.72
C GLU A 57 14.32 9.68 -4.63
N SER A 58 14.83 9.90 -3.42
CA SER A 58 14.59 9.01 -2.27
C SER A 58 13.11 8.98 -1.87
N VAL A 59 12.45 10.13 -1.77
CA VAL A 59 11.02 10.21 -1.43
C VAL A 59 10.16 9.56 -2.50
N ARG A 60 10.50 9.73 -3.78
CA ARG A 60 9.79 9.07 -4.89
C ARG A 60 9.90 7.56 -4.81
N TRP A 61 11.10 7.04 -4.57
CA TRP A 61 11.31 5.61 -4.39
C TRP A 61 10.46 5.05 -3.24
N SER A 62 10.45 5.72 -2.08
CA SER A 62 9.62 5.31 -0.95
C SER A 62 8.11 5.38 -1.26
N LEU A 63 7.67 6.38 -2.03
CA LEU A 63 6.28 6.51 -2.47
C LEU A 63 5.86 5.37 -3.40
N ASP A 64 6.73 4.97 -4.33
CA ASP A 64 6.44 3.89 -5.26
C ASP A 64 6.31 2.54 -4.53
N ILE A 65 7.17 2.28 -3.54
CA ILE A 65 7.03 1.10 -2.65
C ILE A 65 5.71 1.16 -1.89
N ALA A 66 5.41 2.27 -1.22
CA ALA A 66 4.18 2.40 -0.44
C ALA A 66 2.90 2.25 -1.28
N ARG A 67 2.93 2.68 -2.55
CA ARG A 67 1.84 2.47 -3.49
C ARG A 67 1.66 1.00 -3.85
N ALA A 68 2.75 0.30 -4.16
CA ALA A 68 2.70 -1.13 -4.45
C ALA A 68 2.13 -1.92 -3.25
N ASP A 69 2.58 -1.61 -2.03
CA ASP A 69 2.07 -2.23 -0.81
C ASP A 69 0.58 -1.94 -0.59
N ALA A 70 0.14 -0.69 -0.83
CA ALA A 70 -1.27 -0.32 -0.71
C ALA A 70 -2.17 -1.06 -1.71
N ASP A 71 -1.70 -1.27 -2.95
CA ASP A 71 -2.46 -2.01 -3.96
C ASP A 71 -2.52 -3.51 -3.66
N ALA A 72 -1.43 -4.09 -3.12
CA ALA A 72 -1.43 -5.45 -2.61
C ALA A 72 -2.44 -5.64 -1.46
N LEU A 73 -2.40 -4.75 -0.46
CA LEU A 73 -3.34 -4.78 0.66
C LEU A 73 -4.80 -4.61 0.22
N ARG A 74 -5.09 -3.74 -0.75
CA ARG A 74 -6.45 -3.60 -1.30
C ARG A 74 -6.95 -4.90 -1.94
N THR A 75 -6.06 -5.59 -2.65
CA THR A 75 -6.38 -6.88 -3.28
C THR A 75 -6.65 -7.95 -2.21
N GLU A 76 -5.83 -8.00 -1.16
CA GLU A 76 -6.03 -8.93 -0.04
C GLU A 76 -7.34 -8.65 0.70
N VAL A 77 -7.64 -7.38 0.98
CA VAL A 77 -8.91 -6.99 1.61
C VAL A 77 -10.10 -7.43 0.77
N ALA A 78 -10.08 -7.18 -0.54
CA ALA A 78 -11.15 -7.61 -1.44
C ALA A 78 -11.35 -9.14 -1.43
N GLN A 79 -10.26 -9.92 -1.42
CA GLN A 79 -10.34 -11.37 -1.33
C GLN A 79 -10.86 -11.85 0.03
N LEU A 80 -10.48 -11.17 1.12
CA LEU A 80 -10.98 -11.49 2.45
C LEU A 80 -12.46 -11.15 2.59
N GLU A 81 -12.91 -10.05 2.03
CA GLU A 81 -14.33 -9.67 1.96
C GLU A 81 -15.14 -10.68 1.16
N GLU A 82 -14.61 -11.16 0.02
CA GLU A 82 -15.25 -12.21 -0.78
C GLU A 82 -15.36 -13.52 0.02
N LYS A 83 -14.27 -13.95 0.66
CA LYS A 83 -14.25 -15.15 1.51
C LYS A 83 -15.21 -15.03 2.70
N LEU A 84 -15.27 -13.84 3.32
CA LEU A 84 -16.17 -13.57 4.42
C LEU A 84 -17.63 -13.60 3.96
N SER A 85 -17.93 -12.98 2.83
CA SER A 85 -19.26 -12.99 2.21
C SER A 85 -19.69 -14.43 1.88
N ALA A 86 -18.80 -15.22 1.28
CA ALA A 86 -19.05 -16.62 0.98
C ALA A 86 -19.29 -17.46 2.26
N ALA A 87 -18.53 -17.20 3.33
CA ALA A 87 -18.71 -17.86 4.62
C ALA A 87 -20.03 -17.46 5.31
N GLN A 88 -20.41 -16.18 5.22
CA GLN A 88 -21.65 -15.64 5.79
C GLN A 88 -22.91 -16.09 5.05
N ALA A 89 -22.83 -16.23 3.73
CA ALA A 89 -23.94 -16.78 2.94
C ALA A 89 -24.35 -18.18 3.42
N GLY A 90 -23.40 -18.94 3.98
CA GLY A 90 -23.62 -20.26 4.52
C GLY A 90 -24.07 -21.27 3.44
N PRO A 91 -24.12 -22.57 3.77
CA PRO A 91 -24.69 -23.56 2.88
C PRO A 91 -26.22 -23.43 2.81
N GLU A 92 -26.79 -23.24 1.61
CA GLU A 92 -28.25 -23.20 1.40
C GLU A 92 -28.92 -24.52 1.84
N ARG A 93 -28.18 -25.64 1.78
CA ARG A 93 -28.63 -26.96 2.18
C ARG A 93 -27.57 -27.68 2.98
N VAL A 94 -28.01 -28.33 4.05
CA VAL A 94 -27.20 -29.26 4.84
C VAL A 94 -27.87 -30.62 4.86
N VAL A 95 -27.12 -31.67 5.10
CA VAL A 95 -27.62 -33.03 5.23
C VAL A 95 -27.60 -33.41 6.69
N VAL A 96 -28.79 -33.64 7.25
CA VAL A 96 -28.93 -34.13 8.63
C VAL A 96 -28.91 -35.64 8.59
N LEU A 97 -27.90 -36.23 9.23
CA LEU A 97 -27.81 -37.67 9.46
C LEU A 97 -28.54 -38.01 10.74
N THR A 98 -29.53 -38.89 10.65
CA THR A 98 -30.28 -39.41 11.80
C THR A 98 -30.04 -40.91 11.96
N ARG A 99 -29.99 -41.36 13.23
CA ARG A 99 -29.90 -42.77 13.61
C ARG A 99 -31.09 -43.10 14.50
N ARG A 100 -31.92 -44.06 14.09
CA ARG A 100 -33.16 -44.45 14.78
C ARG A 100 -34.12 -43.28 15.05
N GLY A 101 -34.09 -42.25 14.19
CA GLY A 101 -34.92 -41.05 14.32
C GLY A 101 -34.30 -39.91 15.13
N GLU A 102 -33.15 -40.12 15.78
CA GLU A 102 -32.42 -39.08 16.50
C GLU A 102 -31.36 -38.44 15.63
N ILE A 103 -31.13 -37.13 15.77
CA ILE A 103 -30.06 -36.41 15.07
C ILE A 103 -28.71 -36.93 15.57
N HIS A 104 -27.88 -37.41 14.65
CA HIS A 104 -26.53 -37.86 14.95
C HIS A 104 -25.49 -36.79 14.60
N SER A 105 -25.57 -36.24 13.38
CA SER A 105 -24.59 -35.26 12.87
C SER A 105 -25.13 -34.49 11.67
N VAL A 106 -24.60 -33.29 11.42
CA VAL A 106 -24.97 -32.44 10.27
C VAL A 106 -23.76 -32.31 9.34
N HIS A 107 -23.99 -32.45 8.03
CA HIS A 107 -22.95 -32.46 7.00
C HIS A 107 -23.28 -31.50 5.87
N LEU A 108 -22.28 -31.01 5.15
CA LEU A 108 -22.48 -30.16 3.97
C LEU A 108 -22.96 -30.94 2.74
N THR A 109 -22.59 -32.23 2.64
CA THR A 109 -22.91 -33.09 1.49
C THR A 109 -23.47 -34.44 1.93
N VAL A 110 -24.17 -35.11 1.01
CA VAL A 110 -24.73 -36.45 1.26
C VAL A 110 -23.62 -37.47 1.40
N GLU A 111 -22.56 -37.32 0.60
CA GLU A 111 -21.37 -38.17 0.61
C GLU A 111 -20.66 -38.12 1.97
N ALA A 112 -20.52 -36.93 2.57
CA ALA A 112 -19.94 -36.78 3.90
C ALA A 112 -20.81 -37.46 4.97
N ALA A 113 -22.14 -37.32 4.87
CA ALA A 113 -23.07 -38.00 5.77
C ALA A 113 -23.00 -39.52 5.63
N TYR A 114 -22.88 -40.06 4.42
CA TYR A 114 -22.73 -41.50 4.18
C TYR A 114 -21.38 -42.03 4.65
N ALA A 115 -20.29 -41.29 4.40
CA ALA A 115 -18.96 -41.67 4.88
C ALA A 115 -18.92 -41.74 6.42
N GLU A 116 -19.53 -40.76 7.09
CA GLU A 116 -19.62 -40.77 8.54
C GLU A 116 -20.46 -41.95 9.04
N ALA A 117 -21.63 -42.19 8.45
CA ALA A 117 -22.45 -43.31 8.86
C ALA A 117 -21.79 -44.69 8.60
N ALA A 118 -21.03 -44.82 7.51
CA ALA A 118 -20.24 -46.01 7.21
C ALA A 118 -19.19 -46.29 8.29
N ARG A 119 -18.54 -45.25 8.85
CA ARG A 119 -17.64 -45.39 10.01
C ARG A 119 -18.35 -45.95 11.24
N HIS A 120 -19.65 -45.67 11.37
CA HIS A 120 -20.50 -46.18 12.46
C HIS A 120 -21.27 -47.46 12.10
N GLY A 121 -20.85 -48.17 11.04
CA GLY A 121 -21.37 -49.48 10.66
C GLY A 121 -22.65 -49.44 9.84
N ALA A 122 -22.94 -48.34 9.14
CA ALA A 122 -24.06 -48.28 8.20
C ALA A 122 -23.79 -49.15 6.95
N PRO A 123 -24.82 -49.82 6.41
CA PRO A 123 -24.69 -50.58 5.16
C PRO A 123 -24.40 -49.67 3.97
N ALA A 124 -23.66 -50.19 2.97
CA ALA A 124 -23.32 -49.45 1.75
C ALA A 124 -24.54 -49.14 0.85
N THR A 125 -25.65 -49.86 1.04
CA THR A 125 -26.90 -49.73 0.28
C THR A 125 -28.11 -49.65 1.22
N GLY A 126 -29.30 -49.28 0.70
CA GLY A 126 -30.54 -49.19 1.50
C GLY A 126 -30.83 -47.82 2.12
N TRP A 127 -30.11 -46.78 1.69
CA TRP A 127 -30.33 -45.39 2.10
C TRP A 127 -31.64 -44.83 1.55
N ARG A 128 -32.38 -44.05 2.36
CA ARG A 128 -33.45 -43.17 1.87
C ARG A 128 -33.06 -41.72 2.02
N THR A 129 -33.22 -40.97 0.93
CA THR A 129 -32.93 -39.53 0.80
C THR A 129 -34.17 -38.65 0.96
N THR A 130 -35.38 -39.22 1.02
CA THR A 130 -36.66 -38.49 1.08
C THR A 130 -37.43 -38.73 2.39
N PRO A 131 -38.02 -37.67 2.98
CA PRO A 131 -38.93 -37.80 4.11
C PRO A 131 -40.30 -38.30 3.61
N GLY A 132 -40.51 -39.62 3.71
CA GLY A 132 -41.77 -40.29 3.35
C GLY A 132 -42.15 -41.33 4.40
N GLY A 133 -43.36 -41.18 4.96
CA GLY A 133 -43.80 -41.61 6.31
C GLY A 133 -43.96 -43.10 6.63
N LYS A 134 -43.13 -44.01 6.12
CA LYS A 134 -43.00 -45.37 6.71
C LYS A 134 -41.53 -45.78 6.86
N PRO A 135 -41.12 -46.32 8.04
CA PRO A 135 -39.79 -46.90 8.22
C PRO A 135 -39.55 -48.03 7.21
N LEU A 136 -38.39 -48.05 6.53
CA LEU A 136 -37.88 -49.34 6.07
C LEU A 136 -37.26 -50.00 7.30
N ALA A 137 -37.68 -51.21 7.61
CA ALA A 137 -37.23 -51.97 8.77
C ALA A 137 -35.71 -52.31 8.73
N ASP A 138 -35.03 -52.06 7.60
CA ASP A 138 -33.73 -52.65 7.32
C ASP A 138 -32.52 -51.72 7.50
N SER A 139 -32.70 -50.44 7.84
CA SER A 139 -31.57 -49.57 8.18
C SER A 139 -31.94 -48.51 9.23
N PRO A 140 -31.19 -48.42 10.35
CA PRO A 140 -31.40 -47.39 11.35
C PRO A 140 -30.94 -46.01 10.88
N TRP A 141 -30.28 -45.88 9.72
CA TRP A 141 -29.66 -44.64 9.26
C TRP A 141 -30.48 -43.92 8.19
N ARG A 142 -30.56 -42.59 8.26
CA ARG A 142 -31.16 -41.73 7.23
C ARG A 142 -30.38 -40.45 7.02
N ALA A 143 -30.16 -40.08 5.77
CA ALA A 143 -29.59 -38.79 5.38
C ALA A 143 -30.70 -37.94 4.74
N THR A 144 -31.05 -36.82 5.36
CA THR A 144 -32.12 -35.93 4.87
C THR A 144 -31.53 -34.57 4.51
N PRO A 145 -31.59 -34.15 3.24
CA PRO A 145 -31.28 -32.78 2.86
C PRO A 145 -32.30 -31.82 3.51
N VAL A 146 -31.81 -30.84 4.24
CA VAL A 146 -32.59 -29.78 4.90
C VAL A 146 -32.08 -28.44 4.37
N THR A 147 -32.99 -27.61 3.88
CA THR A 147 -32.66 -26.24 3.48
C THR A 147 -32.42 -25.40 4.73
N VAL A 148 -31.24 -24.78 4.84
CA VAL A 148 -30.94 -23.87 5.94
C VAL A 148 -31.48 -22.50 5.55
N ARG A 149 -32.52 -22.05 6.25
CA ARG A 149 -32.96 -20.67 6.14
C ARG A 149 -32.07 -19.84 7.05
N ALA A 150 -31.36 -18.86 6.48
CA ALA A 150 -30.65 -17.88 7.28
C ALA A 150 -31.63 -17.23 8.26
N GLU A 151 -31.45 -17.46 9.56
CA GLU A 151 -32.13 -16.65 10.56
C GLU A 151 -31.59 -15.23 10.41
N ARG A 152 -32.50 -14.30 10.10
CA ARG A 152 -32.21 -12.87 10.19
C ARG A 152 -31.68 -12.63 11.61
N PRO A 153 -30.50 -12.01 11.81
CA PRO A 153 -30.00 -11.75 13.15
C PRO A 153 -31.08 -11.01 13.94
N ARG A 154 -31.57 -11.62 15.02
CA ARG A 154 -32.43 -10.93 16.00
C ARG A 154 -31.56 -9.92 16.73
N GLY A 155 -31.46 -8.71 16.20
CA GLY A 155 -30.82 -7.61 16.91
C GLY A 155 -30.14 -6.58 16.02
N GLU A 156 -30.93 -5.79 15.30
CA GLU A 156 -30.61 -4.37 15.09
C GLU A 156 -31.85 -3.58 15.50
N ALA A 157 -31.95 -3.39 16.81
CA ALA A 157 -32.69 -2.28 17.41
C ALA A 157 -31.69 -1.61 18.34
N VAL A 158 -31.04 -0.54 17.86
CA VAL A 158 -30.85 0.78 18.49
C VAL A 158 -30.22 1.68 17.43
#